data_AF-A0AB34JD09-F1
#
_entry.id   AF-A0AB34JD09-F1
#
_cell.length_a   1.000
_cell.length_b   1.000
_cell.length_c   1.000
_cell.angle_alpha   90.00
_cell.angle_beta   90.00
_cell.angle_gamma   90.00
#
_symmetry.space_group_name_H-M   'P 1'
#
loop_
_entity.id
_entity.type
_entity.pdbx_description
1 polymer ?
#
loop_
_entity_poly.entity_id
_entity_poly.type
_entity_poly.pdbx_seq_one_letter_code
_entity_poly.pdbx_strand_id
1 'polypeptide(L)'
;MSTVHDSYEPPEVATATGYSSTWASASTTNTHQFSYGDGANESTLSIMMIAVFCGYALLLTVLMMMCICRKPRHGFIQFDPEDAHGQSPPKTSVVSELDAVWRKAFMSKVYGILVIQLFITVVMSYCMMQFGGAKLMLWTMTDGSWAYTLSFLGTFVSLIALMCFRDRFPHNLILLFVFTLIMSWSIGMTCTMYAARGKSAVVVEAFAITSIIFVALTLFTIQSKIDFSFLGMGLSVALLCLIVWGMFATFAFPSFAFSQVYALAGSVIFSLYVVYDTYLITQRLAYDEYIMGAISLYLDFINLFLFILRLLAGGSSND
;
A
#
# COMPACT_ATOMS: atom_id res chain seq x y z
N MET A 1 -7.90 97.35 30.39
CA MET A 1 -8.67 96.29 31.07
C MET A 1 -8.48 95.00 30.29
N SER A 2 -7.54 94.11 30.62
CA SER A 2 -6.50 94.11 31.66
C SER A 2 -5.35 93.19 31.19
N THR A 3 -4.16 93.71 30.90
CA THR A 3 -2.91 93.58 31.72
C THR A 3 -2.48 92.13 32.03
N VAL A 4 -1.39 91.65 31.39
CA VAL A 4 -0.02 91.42 31.99
C VAL A 4 0.11 90.00 32.60
N HIS A 5 1.00 89.11 32.10
CA HIS A 5 2.44 88.93 32.42
C HIS A 5 2.69 88.63 33.94
N ASP A 6 3.62 87.80 34.41
CA ASP A 6 4.81 87.07 33.86
C ASP A 6 5.10 85.85 34.80
N SER A 7 5.98 84.85 34.59
CA SER A 7 6.91 84.50 33.50
C SER A 7 6.98 82.95 33.30
N TYR A 8 8.05 82.12 33.30
CA TYR A 8 9.52 82.21 33.52
C TYR A 8 10.25 80.97 32.91
N GLU A 9 11.59 80.89 32.95
CA GLU A 9 12.45 79.76 32.48
C GLU A 9 13.26 79.12 33.67
N PRO A 10 14.32 78.28 33.55
CA PRO A 10 14.90 77.42 32.48
C PRO A 10 15.02 75.94 33.01
N PRO A 11 16.10 75.10 32.84
CA PRO A 11 17.16 74.94 31.82
C PRO A 11 17.30 73.46 31.31
N GLU A 12 18.53 73.10 30.91
CA GLU A 12 19.08 71.86 30.31
C GLU A 12 18.73 70.47 30.90
N VAL A 13 18.77 69.49 29.98
CA VAL A 13 19.39 68.14 30.05
C VAL A 13 19.76 67.57 31.44
N ALA A 14 19.04 66.51 31.87
CA ALA A 14 19.65 65.36 32.55
C ALA A 14 18.75 64.10 32.51
N THR A 15 19.35 62.92 32.37
CA THR A 15 18.70 61.62 32.57
C THR A 15 18.59 61.28 34.07
N ALA A 16 17.45 60.77 34.52
CA ALA A 16 17.35 60.11 35.83
C ALA A 16 16.38 58.91 35.83
N THR A 17 16.87 57.82 36.41
CA THR A 17 16.17 56.67 37.05
C THR A 17 14.68 56.89 37.38
N GLY A 18 13.76 55.94 37.22
CA GLY A 18 13.92 54.48 37.17
C GLY A 18 13.53 53.82 38.50
N TYR A 19 12.36 53.16 38.55
CA TYR A 19 11.87 52.11 39.47
C TYR A 19 10.46 51.71 38.94
N SER A 20 9.97 50.47 38.97
CA SER A 20 10.55 49.19 39.40
C SER A 20 9.71 48.00 38.86
N SER A 21 10.37 46.87 38.56
CA SER A 21 9.75 45.54 38.27
C SER A 21 8.92 45.44 36.96
N THR A 22 8.74 44.28 36.32
CA THR A 22 9.18 42.89 36.60
C THR A 22 9.92 42.25 35.40
N TRP A 23 10.50 41.07 35.63
CA TRP A 23 11.25 40.27 34.64
C TRP A 23 10.38 39.75 33.48
N ALA A 24 10.83 39.97 32.25
CA ALA A 24 10.40 39.23 31.05
C ALA A 24 11.57 39.15 30.06
N SER A 25 12.40 38.11 30.18
CA SER A 25 13.57 37.89 29.32
C SER A 25 13.17 37.53 27.88
N ALA A 26 14.08 37.78 26.95
CA ALA A 26 13.87 37.62 25.51
C ALA A 26 13.28 36.26 25.07
N SER A 27 12.25 36.31 24.23
CA SER A 27 11.87 35.21 23.33
C SER A 27 11.68 35.76 21.91
N THR A 28 12.68 35.55 21.04
CA THR A 28 12.57 35.83 19.61
C THR A 28 11.70 34.75 18.96
N THR A 29 10.40 34.83 19.21
CA THR A 29 9.43 33.86 18.70
C THR A 29 9.05 34.26 17.28
N ASN A 30 9.69 33.63 16.30
CA ASN A 30 9.29 33.76 14.89
C ASN A 30 7.84 33.28 14.74
N THR A 31 6.89 34.22 14.64
CA THR A 31 5.54 33.94 14.16
C THR A 31 5.60 33.64 12.66
N HIS A 32 6.09 32.44 12.34
CA HIS A 32 5.78 31.80 11.07
C HIS A 32 4.26 31.69 10.98
N GLN A 33 3.63 32.66 10.33
CA GLN A 33 2.34 32.44 9.72
C GLN A 33 2.53 31.29 8.74
N PHE A 34 2.05 30.10 9.12
CA PHE A 34 1.76 29.03 8.17
C PHE A 34 0.59 29.50 7.32
N SER A 35 0.89 30.40 6.38
CA SER A 35 0.08 30.63 5.20
C SER A 35 -0.11 29.26 4.56
N TYR A 36 -1.36 28.80 4.51
CA TYR A 36 -1.72 27.63 3.71
C TYR A 36 -1.41 28.02 2.26
N GLY A 37 -0.33 27.48 1.72
CA GLY A 37 0.22 27.95 0.46
C GLY A 37 -0.81 27.85 -0.66
N ASP A 38 -1.22 29.00 -1.18
CA ASP A 38 -2.21 29.14 -2.25
C ASP A 38 -1.58 28.79 -3.60
N GLY A 39 -1.17 27.51 -3.68
CA GLY A 39 -0.22 26.97 -4.65
C GLY A 39 -0.51 25.51 -5.04
N ALA A 40 -1.63 24.95 -4.56
CA ALA A 40 -2.29 23.85 -5.25
C ALA A 40 -3.00 24.41 -6.49
N ASN A 41 -2.23 24.73 -7.53
CA ASN A 41 -2.75 25.24 -8.79
C ASN A 41 -3.89 24.34 -9.31
N GLU A 42 -5.02 24.93 -9.71
CA GLU A 42 -6.23 24.18 -10.10
C GLU A 42 -5.96 23.12 -11.18
N SER A 43 -4.98 23.38 -12.04
CA SER A 43 -4.49 22.45 -13.04
C SER A 43 -3.84 21.19 -12.45
N THR A 44 -3.08 21.25 -11.35
CA THR A 44 -2.55 20.05 -10.67
C THR A 44 -3.68 19.24 -10.04
N LEU A 45 -4.63 19.87 -9.35
CA LEU A 45 -5.76 19.15 -8.74
C LEU A 45 -6.63 18.49 -9.84
N SER A 46 -6.85 19.20 -10.95
CA SER A 46 -7.55 18.67 -12.14
C SER A 46 -6.80 17.50 -12.78
N ILE A 47 -5.47 17.61 -12.97
CA ILE A 47 -4.63 16.53 -13.53
C ILE A 47 -4.64 15.31 -12.60
N MET A 48 -4.58 15.51 -11.28
CA MET A 48 -4.70 14.44 -10.30
C MET A 48 -6.07 13.76 -10.38
N MET A 49 -7.17 14.51 -10.43
CA MET A 49 -8.51 13.95 -10.65
C MET A 49 -8.59 13.14 -11.94
N ILE A 50 -8.10 13.67 -13.07
CA ILE A 50 -8.11 12.98 -14.37
C ILE A 50 -7.29 11.67 -14.31
N ALA A 51 -6.06 11.72 -13.79
CA ALA A 51 -5.21 10.53 -13.66
C ALA A 51 -5.87 9.45 -12.77
N VAL A 52 -6.53 9.88 -11.69
CA VAL A 52 -7.28 9.01 -10.77
C VAL A 52 -8.50 8.39 -11.46
N PHE A 53 -9.34 9.17 -12.17
CA PHE A 53 -10.47 8.64 -12.93
C PHE A 53 -10.04 7.71 -14.08
N CYS A 54 -8.97 8.04 -14.81
CA CYS A 54 -8.40 7.15 -15.83
C CYS A 54 -7.88 5.84 -15.21
N GLY A 55 -7.23 5.90 -14.05
CA GLY A 55 -6.79 4.72 -13.29
C GLY A 55 -7.96 3.81 -12.88
N TYR A 56 -9.09 4.37 -12.49
CA TYR A 56 -10.29 3.58 -12.15
C TYR A 56 -11.10 3.12 -13.36
N ALA A 57 -11.12 3.87 -14.46
CA ALA A 57 -11.65 3.37 -15.73
C ALA A 57 -10.82 2.18 -16.24
N LEU A 58 -9.49 2.23 -16.09
CA LEU A 58 -8.59 1.10 -16.34
C LEU A 58 -8.90 -0.06 -15.40
N LEU A 59 -9.00 0.18 -14.08
CA LEU A 59 -9.36 -0.86 -13.10
C LEU A 59 -10.69 -1.55 -13.44
N LEU A 60 -11.74 -0.79 -13.75
CA LEU A 60 -13.07 -1.33 -14.03
C LEU A 60 -13.11 -2.10 -15.36
N THR A 61 -12.41 -1.63 -16.39
CA THR A 61 -12.26 -2.38 -17.66
C THR A 61 -11.39 -3.62 -17.48
N VAL A 62 -10.40 -3.61 -16.57
CA VAL A 62 -9.61 -4.78 -16.19
C VAL A 62 -10.43 -5.78 -15.39
N LEU A 63 -11.25 -5.36 -14.42
CA LEU A 63 -12.18 -6.24 -13.70
C LEU A 63 -13.21 -6.87 -14.66
N MET A 64 -13.71 -6.11 -15.64
CA MET A 64 -14.51 -6.65 -16.74
C MET A 64 -13.71 -7.66 -17.59
N MET A 65 -12.45 -7.39 -17.92
CA MET A 65 -11.58 -8.36 -18.61
C MET A 65 -11.30 -9.61 -17.76
N MET A 66 -11.13 -9.52 -16.44
CA MET A 66 -11.00 -10.70 -15.57
C MET A 66 -12.24 -11.59 -15.65
N CYS A 67 -13.43 -10.99 -15.70
CA CYS A 67 -14.70 -11.71 -15.89
C CYS A 67 -14.85 -12.30 -17.31
N ILE A 68 -14.37 -11.62 -18.35
CA ILE A 68 -14.56 -12.00 -19.77
C ILE A 68 -13.47 -12.97 -20.27
N CYS A 69 -12.22 -12.80 -19.84
CA CYS A 69 -11.05 -13.56 -20.31
C CYS A 69 -10.85 -14.91 -19.58
N ARG A 70 -11.82 -15.38 -18.79
CA ARG A 70 -11.76 -16.66 -18.07
C ARG A 70 -11.98 -17.87 -18.99
N LYS A 71 -11.06 -18.05 -19.94
CA LYS A 71 -11.01 -19.19 -20.88
C LYS A 71 -9.69 -19.96 -20.70
N PRO A 72 -9.71 -21.24 -20.28
CA PRO A 72 -8.49 -22.02 -20.06
C PRO A 72 -7.96 -22.65 -21.35
N ARG A 73 -6.62 -22.81 -21.47
CA ARG A 73 -5.94 -23.94 -22.18
C ARG A 73 -4.40 -23.85 -22.14
N HIS A 74 -3.79 -24.82 -21.43
CA HIS A 74 -2.44 -25.42 -21.58
C HIS A 74 -1.20 -24.50 -21.79
N GLY A 75 -0.22 -24.54 -20.86
CA GLY A 75 1.03 -23.76 -20.97
C GLY A 75 2.35 -24.46 -20.60
N PHE A 76 2.45 -25.09 -19.43
CA PHE A 76 3.65 -25.78 -18.90
C PHE A 76 4.99 -24.99 -18.81
N ILE A 77 5.48 -24.78 -17.60
CA ILE A 77 6.79 -25.34 -17.15
C ILE A 77 6.65 -25.70 -15.67
N GLN A 78 7.23 -26.84 -15.30
CA GLN A 78 6.78 -27.63 -14.16
C GLN A 78 7.99 -28.28 -13.47
N PHE A 79 8.33 -27.83 -12.26
CA PHE A 79 9.20 -28.56 -11.35
C PHE A 79 8.41 -29.73 -10.76
N ASP A 80 8.42 -30.86 -11.44
CA ASP A 80 7.70 -32.06 -11.02
C ASP A 80 8.63 -32.99 -10.25
N PRO A 81 8.23 -33.48 -9.05
CA PRO A 81 8.86 -34.69 -8.51
C PRO A 81 8.55 -35.86 -9.45
N GLU A 82 9.52 -36.73 -9.72
CA GLU A 82 9.24 -38.02 -10.35
C GLU A 82 8.33 -38.84 -9.40
N ASP A 83 7.11 -39.10 -9.87
CA ASP A 83 6.19 -40.02 -9.23
C ASP A 83 6.59 -41.47 -9.52
N ALA A 84 6.21 -42.39 -8.63
CA ALA A 84 6.62 -43.80 -8.71
C ALA A 84 6.02 -44.58 -9.91
N HIS A 85 5.26 -43.93 -10.79
CA HIS A 85 4.68 -44.50 -12.01
C HIS A 85 5.07 -43.74 -13.29
N GLY A 86 5.87 -42.66 -13.20
CA GLY A 86 6.31 -41.86 -14.34
C GLY A 86 5.18 -41.15 -15.10
N GLN A 87 4.07 -40.83 -14.43
CA GLN A 87 2.89 -40.22 -15.04
C GLN A 87 2.76 -38.75 -14.67
N SER A 88 3.23 -37.88 -15.57
CA SER A 88 3.03 -36.43 -15.48
C SER A 88 1.55 -36.10 -15.26
N PRO A 89 1.20 -35.22 -14.32
CA PRO A 89 -0.19 -35.01 -13.92
C PRO A 89 -0.98 -34.40 -15.09
N PRO A 90 -2.28 -34.73 -15.23
CA PRO A 90 -3.13 -34.10 -16.24
C PRO A 90 -3.26 -32.60 -15.92
N LYS A 91 -2.56 -31.75 -16.69
CA LYS A 91 -2.32 -30.31 -16.41
C LYS A 91 -3.57 -29.43 -16.26
N THR A 92 -4.75 -30.00 -16.46
CA THR A 92 -6.07 -29.36 -16.36
C THR A 92 -6.93 -29.89 -15.20
N SER A 93 -6.48 -30.87 -14.41
CA SER A 93 -7.21 -31.30 -13.21
C SER A 93 -7.12 -30.25 -12.12
N VAL A 94 -8.14 -30.20 -11.26
CA VAL A 94 -8.22 -29.26 -10.14
C VAL A 94 -7.30 -29.73 -9.02
N VAL A 95 -6.69 -28.80 -8.27
CA VAL A 95 -5.76 -29.12 -7.16
C VAL A 95 -6.39 -30.01 -6.07
N SER A 96 -7.72 -30.01 -5.95
CA SER A 96 -8.49 -30.92 -5.07
C SER A 96 -8.56 -32.37 -5.56
N GLU A 97 -8.51 -32.60 -6.88
CA GLU A 97 -8.59 -33.92 -7.54
C GLU A 97 -7.23 -34.62 -7.64
N LEU A 98 -6.15 -33.88 -7.42
CA LEU A 98 -4.76 -34.34 -7.58
C LEU A 98 -4.22 -35.07 -6.34
N ASP A 99 -3.32 -36.04 -6.58
CA ASP A 99 -2.64 -36.79 -5.52
C ASP A 99 -1.95 -35.91 -4.50
N ALA A 100 -1.80 -36.44 -3.28
CA ALA A 100 -1.14 -35.73 -2.18
C ALA A 100 0.31 -35.31 -2.48
N VAL A 101 0.99 -35.96 -3.44
CA VAL A 101 2.31 -35.55 -3.94
C VAL A 101 2.18 -34.30 -4.81
N TRP A 102 1.35 -34.35 -5.86
CA TRP A 102 1.12 -33.25 -6.79
C TRP A 102 0.56 -32.00 -6.10
N ARG A 103 -0.42 -32.16 -5.19
CA ARG A 103 -0.97 -31.04 -4.41
C ARG A 103 0.10 -30.38 -3.53
N LYS A 104 0.99 -31.14 -2.89
CA LYS A 104 2.11 -30.57 -2.13
C LYS A 104 3.10 -29.83 -3.03
N ALA A 105 3.44 -30.38 -4.18
CA ALA A 105 4.33 -29.72 -5.15
C ALA A 105 3.73 -28.39 -5.68
N PHE A 106 2.43 -28.37 -6.00
CA PHE A 106 1.73 -27.14 -6.39
C PHE A 106 1.75 -26.08 -5.28
N MET A 107 1.35 -26.44 -4.05
CA MET A 107 1.38 -25.51 -2.92
C MET A 107 2.80 -24.96 -2.66
N SER A 108 3.81 -25.83 -2.70
CA SER A 108 5.21 -25.41 -2.53
C SER A 108 5.71 -24.45 -3.62
N LYS A 109 5.18 -24.54 -4.85
CA LYS A 109 5.47 -23.56 -5.93
C LYS A 109 4.82 -22.20 -5.63
N VAL A 110 3.53 -22.19 -5.30
CA VAL A 110 2.77 -20.96 -5.01
C VAL A 110 3.38 -20.19 -3.83
N TYR A 111 3.55 -20.85 -2.68
CA TYR A 111 4.12 -20.21 -1.49
C TYR A 111 5.63 -19.94 -1.64
N GLY A 112 6.36 -20.74 -2.43
CA GLY A 112 7.77 -20.47 -2.75
C GLY A 112 7.95 -19.17 -3.56
N ILE A 113 7.12 -18.94 -4.57
CA ILE A 113 7.09 -17.69 -5.34
C ILE A 113 6.72 -16.53 -4.42
N LEU A 114 5.64 -16.66 -3.63
CA LEU A 114 5.20 -15.63 -2.67
C LEU A 114 6.33 -15.20 -1.71
N VAL A 115 7.06 -16.16 -1.13
CA VAL A 115 8.18 -15.86 -0.21
C VAL A 115 9.30 -15.09 -0.92
N ILE A 116 9.61 -15.42 -2.18
CA ILE A 116 10.59 -14.67 -2.99
C ILE A 116 10.08 -13.24 -3.26
N GLN A 117 8.79 -13.06 -3.59
CA GLN A 117 8.21 -11.73 -3.82
C GLN A 117 8.23 -10.86 -2.56
N LEU A 118 7.85 -11.43 -1.41
CA LEU A 118 7.91 -10.74 -0.12
C LEU A 118 9.35 -10.42 0.29
N PHE A 119 10.31 -11.33 0.06
CA PHE A 119 11.73 -11.08 0.33
C PHE A 119 12.28 -9.91 -0.51
N ILE A 120 11.98 -9.87 -1.81
CA ILE A 120 12.37 -8.74 -2.69
C ILE A 120 11.77 -7.43 -2.17
N THR A 121 10.49 -7.41 -1.78
CA THR A 121 9.82 -6.23 -1.21
C THR A 121 10.42 -5.77 0.11
N VAL A 122 10.76 -6.69 1.02
CA VAL A 122 11.41 -6.37 2.30
C VAL A 122 12.80 -5.80 2.08
N VAL A 123 13.63 -6.45 1.24
CA VAL A 123 14.98 -5.97 0.90
C VAL A 123 14.91 -4.59 0.24
N MET A 124 14.01 -4.39 -0.72
CA MET A 124 13.88 -3.11 -1.41
C MET A 124 13.41 -2.00 -0.46
N SER A 125 12.40 -2.26 0.36
CA SER A 125 11.90 -1.30 1.36
C SER A 125 12.96 -0.93 2.39
N TYR A 126 13.69 -1.92 2.91
CA TYR A 126 14.81 -1.70 3.84
C TYR A 126 15.92 -0.87 3.19
N CYS A 127 16.33 -1.20 1.97
CA CYS A 127 17.37 -0.45 1.25
C CYS A 127 16.95 1.00 0.99
N MET A 128 15.69 1.27 0.63
CA MET A 128 15.19 2.63 0.44
C MET A 128 15.13 3.42 1.76
N MET A 129 14.66 2.79 2.85
CA MET A 129 14.62 3.41 4.18
C MET A 129 16.00 3.74 4.75
N GLN A 130 17.01 2.88 4.52
CA GLN A 130 18.36 3.04 5.07
C GLN A 130 19.29 3.87 4.15
N PHE A 131 19.46 3.47 2.88
CA PHE A 131 20.43 4.08 1.97
C PHE A 131 19.91 5.32 1.24
N GLY A 132 18.59 5.54 1.20
CA GLY A 132 18.02 6.75 0.60
C GLY A 132 18.38 8.03 1.36
N GLY A 133 18.52 7.91 2.69
CA GLY A 133 18.83 9.03 3.60
C GLY A 133 17.87 10.20 3.49
N ALA A 134 18.26 11.34 4.09
CA ALA A 134 17.46 12.56 4.06
C ALA A 134 17.14 13.06 2.63
N LYS A 135 18.00 12.78 1.64
CA LYS A 135 17.80 13.21 0.25
C LYS A 135 16.65 12.47 -0.43
N LEU A 136 16.59 11.13 -0.35
CA LEU A 136 15.47 10.37 -0.91
C LEU A 136 14.17 10.70 -0.16
N MET A 137 14.22 10.84 1.16
CA MET A 137 13.05 11.20 1.97
C MET A 137 12.47 12.57 1.57
N LEU A 138 13.31 13.60 1.44
CA LEU A 138 12.88 14.95 1.06
C LEU A 138 12.39 15.01 -0.39
N TRP A 139 13.07 14.31 -1.31
CA TRP A 139 12.63 14.16 -2.71
C TRP A 139 11.26 13.49 -2.79
N THR A 140 11.06 12.37 -2.08
CA THR A 140 9.78 11.64 -2.03
C THR A 140 8.62 12.50 -1.49
N MET A 141 8.90 13.48 -0.64
CA MET A 141 7.90 14.43 -0.11
C MET A 141 7.64 15.65 -1.00
N THR A 142 8.50 15.90 -2.00
CA THR A 142 8.42 17.08 -2.88
C THR A 142 8.21 16.63 -4.33
N ASP A 143 9.28 16.38 -5.07
CA ASP A 143 9.24 16.04 -6.50
C ASP A 143 8.77 14.60 -6.76
N GLY A 144 9.01 13.66 -5.84
CA GLY A 144 8.83 12.21 -6.03
C GLY A 144 7.38 11.75 -6.21
N SER A 145 6.41 12.65 -6.12
CA SER A 145 4.98 12.38 -6.34
C SER A 145 4.70 11.72 -7.70
N TRP A 146 5.37 12.16 -8.78
CA TRP A 146 5.21 11.54 -10.10
C TRP A 146 5.73 10.10 -10.14
N ALA A 147 6.80 9.79 -9.40
CA ALA A 147 7.37 8.45 -9.35
C ALA A 147 6.45 7.48 -8.60
N TYR A 148 5.76 7.94 -7.56
CA TYR A 148 4.69 7.17 -6.91
C TYR A 148 3.53 6.90 -7.88
N THR A 149 3.03 7.91 -8.61
CA THR A 149 1.97 7.75 -9.61
C THR A 149 2.37 6.82 -10.76
N LEU A 150 3.61 6.91 -11.27
CA LEU A 150 4.12 5.97 -12.29
C LEU A 150 4.26 4.54 -11.76
N SER A 151 4.63 4.35 -10.49
CA SER A 151 4.73 3.02 -9.89
C SER A 151 3.34 2.38 -9.70
N PHE A 152 2.36 3.17 -9.30
CA PHE A 152 0.95 2.78 -9.25
C PHE A 152 0.44 2.37 -10.64
N LEU A 153 0.58 3.23 -11.65
CA LEU A 153 0.18 2.94 -13.03
C LEU A 153 0.93 1.73 -13.62
N GLY A 154 2.23 1.63 -13.38
CA GLY A 154 3.07 0.51 -13.80
C GLY A 154 2.68 -0.82 -13.17
N THR A 155 2.15 -0.81 -11.94
CA THR A 155 1.59 -2.00 -11.28
C THR A 155 0.35 -2.50 -12.02
N PHE A 156 -0.55 -1.61 -12.46
CA PHE A 156 -1.68 -2.02 -13.30
C PHE A 156 -1.26 -2.48 -14.70
N VAL A 157 -0.36 -1.76 -15.37
CA VAL A 157 0.12 -2.13 -16.72
C VAL A 157 0.82 -3.49 -16.70
N SER A 158 1.65 -3.77 -15.69
CA SER A 158 2.31 -5.07 -15.55
C SER A 158 1.34 -6.19 -15.17
N LEU A 159 0.32 -5.93 -14.34
CA LEU A 159 -0.76 -6.90 -14.05
C LEU A 159 -1.58 -7.23 -15.30
N ILE A 160 -1.93 -6.24 -16.13
CA ILE A 160 -2.62 -6.43 -17.42
C ILE A 160 -1.74 -7.26 -18.37
N ALA A 161 -0.47 -6.89 -18.53
CA ALA A 161 0.46 -7.62 -19.39
C ALA A 161 0.61 -9.08 -18.93
N LEU A 162 0.69 -9.32 -17.62
CA LEU A 162 0.76 -10.66 -17.06
C LEU A 162 -0.51 -11.45 -17.33
N MET A 163 -1.71 -10.85 -17.22
CA MET A 163 -2.96 -11.51 -17.62
C MET A 163 -3.02 -11.86 -19.11
N CYS A 164 -2.43 -11.05 -19.99
CA CYS A 164 -2.33 -11.33 -21.42
C CYS A 164 -1.27 -12.39 -21.78
N PHE A 165 -0.25 -12.59 -20.95
CA PHE A 165 0.91 -13.44 -21.26
C PHE A 165 1.18 -14.57 -20.24
N ARG A 166 0.28 -14.80 -19.26
CA ARG A 166 0.39 -15.84 -18.22
C ARG A 166 0.66 -17.24 -18.76
N ASP A 167 0.10 -17.57 -19.93
CA ASP A 167 0.20 -18.87 -20.59
C ASP A 167 1.49 -19.02 -21.44
N ARG A 168 2.41 -18.05 -21.40
CA ARG A 168 3.67 -18.05 -22.17
C ARG A 168 4.90 -18.09 -21.26
N PHE A 169 5.44 -19.27 -21.01
CA PHE A 169 6.79 -19.41 -20.46
C PHE A 169 7.85 -18.93 -21.48
N PRO A 170 9.00 -18.35 -21.07
CA PRO A 170 9.35 -17.83 -19.74
C PRO A 170 8.79 -16.43 -19.45
N HIS A 171 8.09 -15.81 -20.41
CA HIS A 171 7.59 -14.45 -20.32
C HIS A 171 6.70 -14.21 -19.10
N ASN A 172 5.90 -15.21 -18.70
CA ASN A 172 5.06 -15.18 -17.50
C ASN A 172 5.87 -14.99 -16.20
N LEU A 173 7.01 -15.67 -16.02
CA LEU A 173 7.90 -15.48 -14.87
C LEU A 173 8.68 -14.16 -14.94
N ILE A 174 9.11 -13.75 -16.14
CA ILE A 174 9.78 -12.45 -16.35
C ILE A 174 8.83 -11.31 -16.01
N LEU A 175 7.56 -11.40 -16.45
CA LEU A 175 6.51 -10.43 -16.12
C LEU A 175 6.16 -10.46 -14.63
N LEU A 176 6.12 -11.63 -13.98
CA LEU A 176 5.94 -11.72 -12.52
C LEU A 176 7.09 -11.03 -11.78
N PHE A 177 8.33 -11.20 -12.23
CA PHE A 177 9.50 -10.54 -11.63
C PHE A 177 9.45 -9.02 -11.83
N VAL A 178 9.09 -8.54 -13.02
CA VAL A 178 8.91 -7.10 -13.31
C VAL A 178 7.77 -6.49 -12.49
N PHE A 179 6.60 -7.15 -12.44
CA PHE A 179 5.47 -6.79 -11.59
C PHE A 179 5.86 -6.70 -10.12
N THR A 180 6.64 -7.69 -9.64
CA THR A 180 7.18 -7.70 -8.28
C THR A 180 8.06 -6.49 -8.04
N LEU A 181 9.08 -6.24 -8.87
CA LEU A 181 9.99 -5.09 -8.71
C LEU A 181 9.26 -3.73 -8.71
N ILE A 182 8.29 -3.53 -9.61
CA ILE A 182 7.50 -2.29 -9.67
C ILE A 182 6.67 -2.11 -8.39
N MET A 183 6.04 -3.18 -7.89
CA MET A 183 5.29 -3.11 -6.65
C MET A 183 6.20 -2.94 -5.43
N SER A 184 7.33 -3.67 -5.36
CA SER A 184 8.36 -3.52 -4.31
C SER A 184 8.89 -2.09 -4.22
N TRP A 185 9.06 -1.41 -5.36
CA TRP A 185 9.39 0.02 -5.39
C TRP A 185 8.26 0.89 -4.83
N SER A 186 7.00 0.66 -5.25
CA SER A 186 5.82 1.39 -4.77
C SER A 186 5.62 1.25 -3.25
N ILE A 187 5.84 0.04 -2.72
CA ILE A 187 5.80 -0.27 -1.29
C ILE A 187 6.99 0.38 -0.58
N GLY A 188 8.20 0.29 -1.15
CA GLY A 188 9.42 0.91 -0.59
C GLY A 188 9.33 2.44 -0.51
N MET A 189 8.74 3.09 -1.52
CA MET A 189 8.37 4.51 -1.46
C MET A 189 7.42 4.79 -0.28
N THR A 190 6.37 3.99 -0.12
CA THR A 190 5.38 4.13 0.95
C THR A 190 6.01 3.94 2.34
N CYS A 191 6.81 2.90 2.53
CA CYS A 191 7.59 2.66 3.76
C CYS A 191 8.54 3.83 4.06
N THR A 192 9.20 4.37 3.04
CA THR A 192 10.07 5.56 3.16
C THR A 192 9.27 6.82 3.55
N MET A 193 8.03 6.99 3.07
CA MET A 193 7.14 8.07 3.48
C MET A 193 6.68 7.98 4.95
N TYR A 194 6.61 6.79 5.53
CA TYR A 194 6.36 6.61 6.97
C TYR A 194 7.65 6.82 7.79
N ALA A 195 8.79 6.29 7.32
CA ALA A 195 10.09 6.50 7.95
C ALA A 195 10.49 7.98 8.01
N ALA A 196 10.25 8.74 6.93
CA ALA A 196 10.48 10.19 6.85
C ALA A 196 9.60 11.02 7.81
N ARG A 197 8.55 10.43 8.38
CA ARG A 197 7.71 11.02 9.43
C ARG A 197 8.07 10.51 10.84
N GLY A 198 9.25 9.91 11.00
CA GLY A 198 9.70 9.29 12.25
C GLY A 198 9.11 7.91 12.55
N LYS A 199 8.09 7.46 11.79
CA LYS A 199 7.32 6.22 12.08
C LYS A 199 7.95 4.97 11.47
N SER A 200 9.28 4.88 11.46
CA SER A 200 10.02 3.74 10.90
C SER A 200 9.83 2.44 11.68
N ALA A 201 9.72 2.51 13.01
CA ALA A 201 9.40 1.35 13.86
C ALA A 201 8.03 0.74 13.51
N VAL A 202 7.04 1.58 13.26
CA VAL A 202 5.67 1.20 12.90
C VAL A 202 5.61 0.40 11.60
N VAL A 203 6.52 0.68 10.64
CA VAL A 203 6.65 -0.12 9.40
C VAL A 203 7.04 -1.57 9.71
N VAL A 204 7.96 -1.78 10.65
CA VAL A 204 8.44 -3.12 11.05
C VAL A 204 7.36 -3.84 11.86
N GLU A 205 6.71 -3.15 12.79
CA GLU A 205 5.60 -3.69 13.59
C GLU A 205 4.42 -4.14 12.70
N ALA A 206 3.99 -3.28 11.76
CA ALA A 206 2.94 -3.60 10.79
C ALA A 206 3.29 -4.86 9.99
N PHE A 207 4.52 -4.97 9.48
CA PHE A 207 4.97 -6.14 8.72
C PHE A 207 4.96 -7.42 9.57
N ALA A 208 5.37 -7.34 10.84
CA ALA A 208 5.32 -8.48 11.77
C ALA A 208 3.88 -8.93 12.03
N ILE A 209 2.97 -8.00 12.33
CA ILE A 209 1.56 -8.28 12.60
C ILE A 209 0.87 -8.86 11.35
N THR A 210 1.09 -8.29 10.16
CA THR A 210 0.58 -8.85 8.90
C THR A 210 1.12 -10.25 8.65
N SER A 211 2.40 -10.51 8.89
CA SER A 211 2.99 -11.84 8.72
C SER A 211 2.33 -12.88 9.63
N ILE A 212 2.08 -12.53 10.90
CA ILE A 212 1.40 -13.41 11.86
C ILE A 212 -0.05 -13.67 11.43
N ILE A 213 -0.81 -12.63 11.07
CA ILE A 213 -2.20 -12.75 10.62
C ILE A 213 -2.30 -13.58 9.34
N PHE A 214 -1.47 -13.30 8.33
CA PHE A 214 -1.46 -14.01 7.06
C PHE A 214 -1.16 -15.51 7.24
N VAL A 215 -0.16 -15.85 8.05
CA VAL A 215 0.18 -17.25 8.34
C VAL A 215 -0.94 -17.93 9.14
N ALA A 216 -1.52 -17.27 10.14
CA ALA A 216 -2.62 -17.82 10.94
C ALA A 216 -3.87 -18.10 10.09
N LEU A 217 -4.27 -17.16 9.23
CA LEU A 217 -5.42 -17.32 8.33
C LEU A 217 -5.16 -18.38 7.25
N THR A 218 -3.96 -18.40 6.66
CA THR A 218 -3.54 -19.44 5.71
C THR A 218 -3.61 -20.83 6.33
N LEU A 219 -3.02 -21.02 7.53
CA LEU A 219 -3.04 -22.29 8.24
C LEU A 219 -4.45 -22.70 8.67
N PHE A 220 -5.29 -21.74 9.07
CA PHE A 220 -6.70 -21.98 9.36
C PHE A 220 -7.45 -22.50 8.13
N THR A 221 -7.33 -21.83 6.98
CA THR A 221 -8.00 -22.26 5.74
C THR A 221 -7.54 -23.63 5.25
N ILE A 222 -6.23 -23.92 5.29
CA ILE A 222 -5.69 -25.21 4.83
C ILE A 222 -6.13 -26.39 5.73
N GLN A 223 -6.36 -26.14 7.02
CA GLN A 223 -6.87 -27.15 7.97
C GLN A 223 -8.41 -27.23 7.98
N SER A 224 -9.09 -26.17 7.56
CA SER A 224 -10.54 -26.07 7.53
C SER A 224 -11.16 -26.97 6.47
N LYS A 225 -12.35 -27.50 6.78
CA LYS A 225 -13.21 -28.26 5.84
C LYS A 225 -14.40 -27.44 5.34
N ILE A 226 -14.37 -26.12 5.55
CA ILE A 226 -15.45 -25.20 5.17
C ILE A 226 -15.27 -24.77 3.70
N ASP A 227 -16.34 -24.86 2.91
CA ASP A 227 -16.37 -24.31 1.56
C ASP A 227 -16.51 -22.77 1.59
N PHE A 228 -15.39 -22.06 1.49
CA PHE A 228 -15.37 -20.59 1.46
C PHE A 228 -15.86 -19.96 0.14
N SER A 229 -16.38 -20.77 -0.80
CA SER A 229 -16.82 -20.32 -2.12
C SER A 229 -17.91 -19.23 -2.09
N PHE A 230 -18.65 -19.08 -0.99
CA PHE A 230 -19.66 -18.02 -0.83
C PHE A 230 -19.05 -16.62 -0.68
N LEU A 231 -17.79 -16.51 -0.23
CA LEU A 231 -17.13 -15.22 -0.01
C LEU A 231 -16.85 -14.46 -1.32
N GLY A 232 -16.58 -15.16 -2.42
CA GLY A 232 -16.02 -14.55 -3.64
C GLY A 232 -16.84 -13.38 -4.22
N MET A 233 -18.16 -13.51 -4.31
CA MET A 233 -19.02 -12.43 -4.78
C MET A 233 -19.08 -11.26 -3.78
N GLY A 234 -19.23 -11.57 -2.48
CA GLY A 234 -19.29 -10.57 -1.42
C GLY A 234 -17.99 -9.76 -1.31
N LEU A 235 -16.84 -10.43 -1.38
CA LEU A 235 -15.52 -9.79 -1.36
C LEU A 235 -15.27 -8.93 -2.60
N SER A 236 -15.65 -9.42 -3.79
CA SER A 236 -15.54 -8.64 -5.04
C SER A 236 -16.33 -7.32 -4.97
N VAL A 237 -17.53 -7.34 -4.39
CA VAL A 237 -18.34 -6.13 -4.17
C VAL A 237 -17.75 -5.27 -3.05
N ALA A 238 -17.29 -5.86 -1.94
CA ALA A 238 -16.66 -5.14 -0.83
C ALA A 238 -15.38 -4.40 -1.26
N LEU A 239 -14.56 -5.02 -2.11
CA LEU A 239 -13.38 -4.42 -2.74
C LEU A 239 -13.78 -3.21 -3.58
N LEU A 240 -14.79 -3.34 -4.44
CA LEU A 240 -15.30 -2.23 -5.26
C LEU A 240 -15.81 -1.06 -4.39
N CYS A 241 -16.59 -1.36 -3.35
CA CYS A 241 -17.06 -0.36 -2.39
C CYS A 241 -15.89 0.33 -1.65
N LEU A 242 -14.87 -0.42 -1.24
CA LEU A 242 -13.68 0.13 -0.58
C LEU A 242 -12.83 0.99 -1.53
N ILE A 243 -12.74 0.63 -2.80
CA ILE A 243 -12.03 1.44 -3.80
C ILE A 243 -12.79 2.76 -4.03
N VAL A 244 -14.10 2.70 -4.23
CA VAL A 244 -14.97 3.89 -4.39
C VAL A 244 -14.93 4.79 -3.15
N TRP A 245 -14.98 4.22 -1.94
CA TRP A 245 -14.80 4.99 -0.70
C TRP A 245 -13.41 5.63 -0.66
N GLY A 246 -12.35 4.91 -1.05
CA GLY A 246 -10.99 5.46 -1.18
C GLY A 246 -10.93 6.72 -2.04
N MET A 247 -11.69 6.76 -3.15
CA MET A 247 -11.85 7.98 -3.97
C MET A 247 -12.45 9.13 -3.14
N PHE A 248 -13.65 8.94 -2.60
CA PHE A 248 -14.37 9.99 -1.87
C PHE A 248 -13.62 10.48 -0.63
N ALA A 249 -12.90 9.59 0.07
CA ALA A 249 -12.06 9.95 1.21
C ALA A 249 -10.90 10.90 0.84
N THR A 250 -10.48 10.93 -0.43
CA THR A 250 -9.42 11.83 -0.92
C THR A 250 -9.92 13.26 -1.15
N PHE A 251 -11.21 13.44 -1.49
CA PHE A 251 -11.77 14.73 -1.92
C PHE A 251 -12.78 15.35 -0.96
N ALA A 252 -13.54 14.55 -0.19
CA ALA A 252 -14.69 15.05 0.57
C ALA A 252 -14.36 15.41 2.03
N PHE A 253 -13.76 14.49 2.79
CA PHE A 253 -13.60 14.65 4.24
C PHE A 253 -12.28 14.02 4.77
N PRO A 254 -11.15 14.74 4.69
CA PRO A 254 -9.83 14.25 5.15
C PRO A 254 -9.71 14.31 6.69
N SER A 255 -10.59 13.61 7.40
CA SER A 255 -10.57 13.52 8.87
C SER A 255 -9.85 12.23 9.34
N PHE A 256 -9.18 12.33 10.48
CA PHE A 256 -8.45 11.22 11.09
C PHE A 256 -9.35 9.99 11.34
N ALA A 257 -10.54 10.19 11.89
CA ALA A 257 -11.49 9.12 12.18
C ALA A 257 -11.91 8.34 10.92
N PHE A 258 -12.25 9.04 9.83
CA PHE A 258 -12.59 8.38 8.55
C PHE A 258 -11.40 7.60 7.99
N SER A 259 -10.18 8.15 8.09
CA SER A 259 -8.95 7.47 7.66
C SER A 259 -8.66 6.17 8.43
N GLN A 260 -9.02 6.13 9.72
CA GLN A 260 -8.88 4.92 10.56
C GLN A 260 -9.99 3.89 10.31
N VAL A 261 -11.25 4.32 10.22
CA VAL A 261 -12.38 3.42 9.87
C VAL A 261 -12.17 2.78 8.49
N TYR A 262 -11.69 3.57 7.51
CA TYR A 262 -11.31 3.06 6.19
C TYR A 262 -10.23 1.99 6.28
N ALA A 263 -9.19 2.21 7.10
CA ALA A 263 -8.09 1.26 7.25
C ALA A 263 -8.52 -0.03 7.97
N LEU A 264 -9.42 0.07 8.97
CA LEU A 264 -9.99 -1.09 9.66
C LEU A 264 -10.82 -1.94 8.70
N ALA A 265 -11.72 -1.32 7.93
CA ALA A 265 -12.51 -2.01 6.90
C ALA A 265 -11.60 -2.71 5.88
N GLY A 266 -10.52 -2.05 5.42
CA GLY A 266 -9.51 -2.64 4.54
C GLY A 266 -8.83 -3.86 5.14
N SER A 267 -8.33 -3.77 6.39
CA SER A 267 -7.68 -4.91 7.04
C SER A 267 -8.61 -6.12 7.20
N VAL A 268 -9.91 -5.91 7.46
CA VAL A 268 -10.89 -7.00 7.56
C VAL A 268 -11.19 -7.61 6.19
N ILE A 269 -11.42 -6.78 5.17
CA ILE A 269 -11.69 -7.26 3.79
C ILE A 269 -10.50 -8.05 3.26
N PHE A 270 -9.27 -7.57 3.39
CA PHE A 270 -8.09 -8.28 2.91
C PHE A 270 -7.74 -9.51 3.76
N SER A 271 -8.05 -9.54 5.05
CA SER A 271 -7.98 -10.77 5.85
C SER A 271 -8.94 -11.85 5.33
N LEU A 272 -10.15 -11.47 4.90
CA LEU A 272 -11.10 -12.41 4.29
C LEU A 272 -10.69 -12.83 2.87
N TYR A 273 -9.99 -11.98 2.12
CA TYR A 273 -9.36 -12.39 0.86
C TYR A 273 -8.26 -13.44 1.07
N VAL A 274 -7.34 -13.27 2.04
CA VAL A 274 -6.34 -14.31 2.38
C VAL A 274 -7.00 -15.67 2.62
N VAL A 275 -8.16 -15.69 3.30
CA VAL A 275 -8.95 -16.90 3.52
C VAL A 275 -9.54 -17.45 2.21
N TYR A 276 -10.16 -16.59 1.39
CA TYR A 276 -10.81 -16.98 0.14
C TYR A 276 -9.81 -17.47 -0.92
N ASP A 277 -8.70 -16.77 -1.14
CA ASP A 277 -7.71 -17.10 -2.16
C ASP A 277 -6.86 -18.30 -1.73
N THR A 278 -6.55 -18.47 -0.43
CA THR A 278 -5.98 -19.75 0.07
C THR A 278 -6.93 -20.93 -0.19
N TYR A 279 -8.24 -20.74 -0.05
CA TYR A 279 -9.23 -21.78 -0.39
C TYR A 279 -9.26 -22.05 -1.90
N LEU A 280 -9.25 -21.02 -2.76
CA LEU A 280 -9.18 -21.20 -4.21
C LEU A 280 -7.92 -21.96 -4.64
N ILE A 281 -6.76 -21.59 -4.10
CA ILE A 281 -5.47 -22.22 -4.38
C ILE A 281 -5.47 -23.69 -3.94
N THR A 282 -6.07 -24.00 -2.80
CA THR A 282 -6.12 -25.38 -2.26
C THR A 282 -7.17 -26.26 -2.95
N GLN A 283 -8.27 -25.70 -3.45
CA GLN A 283 -9.47 -26.47 -3.83
C GLN A 283 -9.98 -26.26 -5.27
N ARG A 284 -9.63 -25.15 -5.95
CA ARG A 284 -10.31 -24.68 -7.17
C ARG A 284 -9.41 -24.26 -8.34
N LEU A 285 -8.15 -23.93 -8.12
CA LEU A 285 -7.19 -23.66 -9.21
C LEU A 285 -6.85 -24.94 -9.99
N ALA A 286 -6.48 -24.78 -11.27
CA ALA A 286 -5.79 -25.81 -12.03
C ALA A 286 -4.27 -25.79 -11.75
N TYR A 287 -3.58 -26.92 -11.96
CA TYR A 287 -2.16 -27.05 -11.63
C TYR A 287 -1.24 -26.02 -12.34
N ASP A 288 -1.51 -25.69 -13.60
CA ASP A 288 -0.74 -24.68 -14.37
C ASP A 288 -0.99 -23.22 -13.87
N GLU A 289 -2.02 -22.95 -13.04
CA GLU A 289 -2.40 -21.59 -12.61
C GLU A 289 -1.63 -21.06 -11.37
N TYR A 290 -0.54 -21.71 -10.98
CA TYR A 290 0.26 -21.36 -9.78
C TYR A 290 0.73 -19.89 -9.76
N ILE A 291 0.99 -19.30 -10.92
CA ILE A 291 1.39 -17.88 -11.06
C ILE A 291 0.26 -16.95 -10.60
N MET A 292 -1.00 -17.25 -10.96
CA MET A 292 -2.14 -16.44 -10.54
C MET A 292 -2.37 -16.54 -9.03
N GLY A 293 -2.27 -17.75 -8.46
CA GLY A 293 -2.38 -17.96 -7.02
C GLY A 293 -1.32 -17.20 -6.21
N ALA A 294 -0.07 -17.17 -6.70
CA ALA A 294 1.01 -16.41 -6.05
C ALA A 294 0.76 -14.89 -6.09
N ILE A 295 0.31 -14.36 -7.24
CA ILE A 295 -0.02 -12.92 -7.39
C ILE A 295 -1.20 -12.51 -6.50
N SER A 296 -2.24 -13.36 -6.41
CA SER A 296 -3.36 -13.20 -5.49
C SER A 296 -2.90 -13.05 -4.04
N LEU A 297 -2.22 -14.05 -3.50
CA LEU A 297 -1.74 -14.01 -2.11
C LEU A 297 -0.74 -12.88 -1.84
N TYR A 298 0.05 -12.51 -2.84
CA TYR A 298 0.98 -11.39 -2.74
C TYR A 298 0.22 -10.05 -2.65
N LEU A 299 -0.78 -9.82 -3.50
CA LEU A 299 -1.66 -8.65 -3.42
C LEU A 299 -2.41 -8.61 -2.08
N ASP A 300 -2.91 -9.74 -1.58
CA ASP A 300 -3.60 -9.81 -0.30
C ASP A 300 -2.68 -9.44 0.87
N PHE A 301 -1.47 -10.03 0.92
CA PHE A 301 -0.47 -9.69 1.93
C PHE A 301 -0.12 -8.20 1.88
N ILE A 302 0.19 -7.66 0.69
CA ILE A 302 0.61 -6.26 0.55
C ILE A 302 -0.50 -5.29 0.93
N ASN A 303 -1.75 -5.52 0.50
CA ASN A 303 -2.85 -4.66 0.89
C ASN A 303 -3.15 -4.75 2.39
N LEU A 304 -3.17 -5.96 2.96
CA LEU A 304 -3.32 -6.16 4.41
C LEU A 304 -2.22 -5.45 5.21
N PHE A 305 -0.98 -5.48 4.73
CA PHE A 305 0.14 -4.72 5.28
C PHE A 305 -0.08 -3.21 5.22
N LEU A 306 -0.46 -2.66 4.07
CA LEU A 306 -0.70 -1.22 3.92
C LEU A 306 -1.87 -0.73 4.80
N PHE A 307 -2.90 -1.55 5.01
CA PHE A 307 -4.00 -1.20 5.93
C PHE A 307 -3.61 -1.28 7.40
N ILE A 308 -2.88 -2.32 7.83
CA ILE A 308 -2.37 -2.42 9.21
C ILE A 308 -1.36 -1.31 9.51
N LEU A 309 -0.47 -0.98 8.57
CA LEU A 309 0.44 0.16 8.66
C LEU A 309 -0.31 1.48 8.83
N ARG A 310 -1.41 1.69 8.10
CA ARG A 310 -2.24 2.89 8.21
C ARG A 310 -3.02 2.97 9.53
N LEU A 311 -3.37 1.84 10.14
CA LEU A 311 -3.95 1.79 11.49
C LEU A 311 -2.92 2.17 12.56
N LEU A 312 -1.80 1.43 12.63
CA LEU A 312 -0.77 1.65 13.65
C LEU A 312 -0.15 3.05 13.55
N ALA A 313 0.12 3.52 12.33
CA ALA A 313 0.64 4.88 12.12
C ALA A 313 -0.39 5.99 12.40
N GLY A 314 -1.67 5.63 12.54
CA GLY A 314 -2.70 6.48 13.11
C GLY A 314 -2.60 6.53 14.63
N GLY A 315 -2.68 5.37 15.30
CA GLY A 315 -2.63 5.26 16.77
C GLY A 315 -1.35 5.83 17.40
N SER A 316 -0.20 5.61 16.78
CA SER A 316 1.12 6.13 17.18
C SER A 316 1.27 7.65 16.86
N SER A 317 0.30 8.48 17.25
CA SER A 317 0.29 9.94 17.05
C SER A 317 0.02 10.73 18.33
N ASN A 318 0.06 10.07 19.49
CA ASN A 318 -0.33 10.61 20.80
C ASN A 318 0.84 10.65 21.81
N ASP A 319 2.06 10.30 21.37
CA ASP A 319 3.32 10.34 22.12
C ASP A 319 4.29 11.34 21.46
#